data_AF-A0A973G3L7-F1
#
_entry.id   AF-A0A973G3L7-F1
#
_cell.length_a   1.000
_cell.length_b   1.000
_cell.length_c   1.000
_cell.angle_alpha   90.00
_cell.angle_beta   90.00
_cell.angle_gamma   90.00
#
_symmetry.space_group_name_H-M   'P 1'
#
loop_
_entity.id
_entity.type
_entity.pdbx_description
1 polymer ?
#
loop_
_entity_poly.entity_id
_entity_poly.type
_entity_poly.pdbx_seq_one_letter_code
_entity_poly.pdbx_strand_id
1 'polypeptide(L)'
;MAAQVKARPRQIDFSHILVIGAWGFAIVIASMLFLYVGHLIDQMLHTPPTFMLGLFFLGLALCIGRLYKDAWDRIPKRNKA
;
A
#
# COMPACT_ATOMS: atom_id res chain seq x y z
N MET A 1 -12.64 -43.56 -24.11
CA MET A 1 -13.25 -42.21 -24.03
C MET A 1 -12.33 -41.37 -23.16
N ALA A 2 -11.50 -40.51 -23.76
CA ALA A 2 -10.49 -39.72 -23.04
C ALA A 2 -11.14 -38.45 -22.47
N ALA A 3 -11.10 -38.32 -21.15
CA ALA A 3 -11.58 -37.13 -20.44
C ALA A 3 -10.65 -35.94 -20.76
N GLN A 4 -11.19 -34.95 -21.46
CA GLN A 4 -10.53 -33.68 -21.74
C GLN A 4 -10.37 -32.89 -20.42
N VAL A 5 -9.17 -32.93 -19.84
CA VAL A 5 -8.79 -32.04 -18.72
C VAL A 5 -8.71 -30.62 -19.28
N LYS A 6 -9.78 -29.85 -19.09
CA LYS A 6 -9.85 -28.45 -19.47
C LYS A 6 -8.91 -27.63 -18.59
N ALA A 7 -7.66 -27.47 -19.02
CA ALA A 7 -6.73 -26.52 -18.44
C ALA A 7 -7.34 -25.12 -18.58
N ARG A 8 -7.86 -24.55 -17.48
CA ARG A 8 -8.27 -23.14 -17.47
C ARG A 8 -7.01 -22.30 -17.70
N PRO A 9 -6.97 -21.39 -18.66
CA PRO A 9 -5.89 -20.42 -18.72
C PRO A 9 -5.96 -19.61 -17.44
N ARG A 10 -4.91 -19.69 -16.62
CA ARG A 10 -4.73 -18.84 -15.45
C ARG A 10 -4.47 -17.44 -15.98
N GLN A 11 -5.53 -16.65 -16.18
CA GLN A 11 -5.40 -15.24 -16.51
C GLN A 11 -4.60 -14.60 -15.39
N ILE A 12 -3.33 -14.29 -15.68
CA ILE A 12 -2.53 -13.46 -14.80
C ILE A 12 -3.16 -12.08 -14.90
N ASP A 13 -3.87 -11.67 -13.84
CA ASP A 13 -4.45 -10.34 -13.73
C ASP A 13 -3.31 -9.33 -13.67
N PHE A 14 -2.89 -8.83 -14.84
CA PHE A 14 -1.93 -7.74 -14.96
C PHE A 14 -2.35 -6.52 -14.14
N SER A 15 -3.66 -6.32 -13.96
CA SER A 15 -4.23 -5.32 -13.06
C SER A 15 -3.74 -5.47 -11.61
N HIS A 16 -3.55 -6.69 -11.11
CA HIS A 16 -3.05 -6.93 -9.76
C HIS A 16 -1.58 -6.52 -9.62
N ILE A 17 -0.77 -6.85 -10.62
CA ILE A 17 0.67 -6.51 -10.66
C ILE A 17 0.85 -4.99 -10.77
N LEU A 18 0.05 -4.33 -11.61
CA LEU A 18 0.02 -2.87 -11.76
C LEU A 18 -0.39 -2.18 -10.46
N VAL A 19 -1.41 -2.71 -9.76
CA VAL A 19 -1.85 -2.18 -8.46
C VAL A 19 -0.74 -2.28 -7.42
N ILE A 20 -0.07 -3.42 -7.30
CA ILE A 20 1.06 -3.59 -6.37
C ILE A 20 2.19 -2.59 -6.69
N GLY A 21 2.50 -2.40 -7.98
CA GLY A 21 3.49 -1.41 -8.43
C GLY A 21 3.11 0.03 -8.09
N ALA A 22 1.85 0.41 -8.34
CA ALA A 22 1.31 1.73 -8.00
C ALA A 22 1.34 1.99 -6.49
N TRP A 23 1.08 0.96 -5.68
CA TRP A 23 1.19 1.04 -4.23
C TRP A 23 2.62 1.22 -3.74
N GLY A 24 3.59 0.54 -4.36
CA GLY A 24 5.02 0.78 -4.11
C GLY A 24 5.40 2.24 -4.39
N PHE A 25 4.95 2.79 -5.51
CA PHE A 25 5.18 4.20 -5.86
C PHE A 25 4.52 5.17 -4.87
N ALA A 26 3.28 4.87 -4.44
CA ALA A 26 2.58 5.65 -3.44
C ALA A 26 3.33 5.68 -2.09
N ILE A 27 3.91 4.56 -1.66
CA ILE A 27 4.72 4.49 -0.42
C ILE A 27 5.94 5.40 -0.50
N VAL A 28 6.63 5.44 -1.65
CA VAL A 28 7.82 6.29 -1.85
C VAL A 28 7.44 7.77 -1.79
N ILE A 29 6.41 8.18 -2.54
CA ILE A 29 5.93 9.58 -2.55
C ILE A 29 5.46 10.00 -1.16
N ALA A 30 4.67 9.16 -0.49
CA ALA A 30 4.17 9.45 0.85
C ALA A 30 5.32 9.58 1.86
N SER A 31 6.31 8.69 1.81
CA SER A 31 7.50 8.77 2.67
C SER A 31 8.25 10.08 2.46
N MET A 32 8.42 10.51 1.21
CA MET A 32 9.11 11.75 0.87
C MET A 32 8.32 12.99 1.35
N LEU A 33 7.00 12.99 1.19
CA LEU A 33 6.11 14.05 1.70
C LEU A 33 6.13 14.13 3.24
N PHE A 34 6.01 13.00 3.94
CA PHE A 34 6.00 12.96 5.40
C PHE A 34 7.37 13.35 5.99
N LEU A 35 8.48 12.99 5.34
CA LEU A 35 9.82 13.47 5.72
C LEU A 35 9.94 14.99 5.57
N TYR A 36 9.44 15.54 4.46
CA TYR A 36 9.50 16.99 4.21
C TYR A 36 8.61 17.78 5.18
N VAL A 37 7.37 17.35 5.37
CA VAL A 37 6.44 17.96 6.33
C VAL A 37 6.98 17.82 7.75
N GLY A 38 7.54 16.66 8.10
CA GLY A 38 8.16 16.45 9.40
C GLY A 38 9.36 17.34 9.64
N HIS A 39 10.19 17.56 8.62
CA HIS A 39 11.30 18.51 8.72
C HIS A 39 10.82 19.96 8.91
N LEU A 40 9.79 20.40 8.17
CA LEU A 40 9.20 21.72 8.33
C LEU A 40 8.60 21.95 9.71
N ILE A 41 7.87 20.95 10.23
CA ILE A 41 7.28 21.00 11.57
C ILE A 41 8.37 21.07 12.64
N ASP A 42 9.43 20.27 12.48
CA ASP A 42 10.55 20.23 13.42
C ASP A 42 11.33 21.56 13.44
N GLN A 43 11.49 22.21 12.29
CA GLN A 43 12.06 23.57 12.21
C GLN A 43 11.16 24.63 12.84
N MET A 44 9.83 24.54 12.67
CA MET A 44 8.89 25.49 13.30
C MET A 44 8.80 25.33 14.82
N LEU A 45 8.98 24.13 15.35
CA LEU A 45 8.87 23.83 16.78
C LEU A 45 10.21 23.93 17.52
N HIS A 46 11.32 24.17 16.83
CA HIS A 46 12.69 24.08 17.38
C HIS A 46 12.96 22.76 18.13
N THR A 47 12.26 21.68 17.77
CA THR A 47 12.44 20.37 18.38
C THR A 47 13.60 19.62 17.71
N PRO A 48 14.30 18.74 18.44
CA PRO A 48 15.20 17.77 17.82
C PRO A 48 14.42 16.82 16.90
N PRO A 49 15.08 16.10 15.94
CA PRO A 49 14.50 15.31 14.81
C PRO A 49 13.64 14.08 15.17
N THR A 50 12.89 14.20 16.25
CA THR A 50 11.93 13.25 16.80
C THR A 50 10.61 13.26 16.03
N PHE A 51 10.08 14.45 15.67
CA PHE A 51 8.85 14.54 14.89
C PHE A 51 9.04 14.06 13.45
N MET A 52 10.22 14.28 12.88
CA MET A 52 10.60 13.82 11.54
C MET A 52 10.54 12.28 11.44
N LEU A 53 11.05 11.56 12.45
CA LEU A 53 10.95 10.10 12.52
C LEU A 53 9.51 9.64 12.78
N GLY A 54 8.78 10.30 13.69
CA GLY A 54 7.38 9.97 13.98
C GLY A 54 6.49 10.07 12.74
N LEU A 55 6.63 11.15 11.97
CA LEU A 55 5.89 11.38 10.73
C LEU A 55 6.29 10.40 9.63
N PHE A 56 7.56 10.01 9.56
CA PHE A 56 8.01 8.96 8.65
C PHE A 56 7.34 7.60 8.94
N PHE A 57 7.34 7.15 10.20
CA PHE A 57 6.65 5.91 10.59
C PHE A 57 5.13 6.02 10.40
N LEU A 58 4.54 7.18 10.66
CA LEU A 58 3.12 7.43 10.43
C LEU A 58 2.77 7.33 8.94
N GLY A 59 3.57 7.93 8.06
CA GLY A 59 3.41 7.83 6.61
C GLY A 59 3.54 6.39 6.11
N LEU A 60 4.52 5.64 6.62
CA LEU A 60 4.71 4.23 6.33
C LEU A 60 3.50 3.39 6.78
N ALA A 61 3.06 3.56 8.02
CA ALA A 61 1.92 2.84 8.59
C ALA A 61 0.61 3.17 7.85
N LEU A 62 0.39 4.43 7.48
CA LEU A 62 -0.77 4.85 6.70
C LEU A 62 -0.77 4.23 5.30
N CYS A 63 0.37 4.20 4.62
CA CYS A 63 0.46 3.56 3.31
C CYS A 63 0.25 2.04 3.39
N ILE A 64 0.88 1.36 4.35
CA ILE A 64 0.67 -0.07 4.56
C ILE A 64 -0.79 -0.37 4.92
N GLY A 65 -1.39 0.42 5.82
CA GLY A 65 -2.79 0.28 6.22
C GLY A 65 -3.76 0.50 5.06
N ARG A 66 -3.49 1.50 4.20
CA ARG A 66 -4.34 1.77 3.04
C ARG A 66 -4.17 0.69 1.95
N LEU A 67 -2.95 0.18 1.73
CA LEU A 67 -2.71 -0.98 0.87
C LEU A 67 -3.45 -2.21 1.39
N TYR A 68 -3.40 -2.44 2.69
CA TYR A 68 -4.08 -3.56 3.35
C TYR A 68 -5.60 -3.44 3.22
N LYS A 69 -6.15 -2.22 3.40
CA LYS A 69 -7.57 -1.96 3.18
C LYS A 69 -7.99 -2.24 1.74
N ASP A 70 -7.22 -1.76 0.76
CA ASP A 70 -7.49 -2.03 -0.67
C ASP A 70 -7.36 -3.52 -1.02
N ALA A 71 -6.43 -4.24 -0.39
CA ALA A 71 -6.30 -5.68 -0.55
C ALA A 71 -7.47 -6.43 0.12
N TRP A 72 -7.90 -5.98 1.29
CA TRP A 72 -8.99 -6.59 2.06
C TRP A 72 -10.35 -6.38 1.41
N ASP A 73 -10.61 -5.21 0.82
CA ASP A 73 -11.85 -4.92 0.08
C ASP A 73 -11.96 -5.75 -1.21
N ARG A 74 -10.81 -6.14 -1.79
CA ARG A 74 -10.74 -7.05 -2.92
C ARG A 74 -10.92 -8.52 -2.53
N ILE A 75 -10.87 -8.88 -1.26
CA ILE A 75 -11.23 -10.23 -0.82
C ILE A 75 -12.75 -10.34 -0.95
N PRO A 76 -13.28 -11.13 -1.90
CA PRO A 76 -14.72 -11.28 -2.01
C PRO A 76 -15.24 -11.87 -0.70
N LYS A 77 -16.05 -11.10 0.04
CA LYS A 77 -16.85 -11.66 1.12
C LYS A 77 -17.75 -12.72 0.49
N ARG A 78 -17.37 -13.99 0.61
CA ARG A 78 -18.25 -15.12 0.28
C ARG A 78 -19.43 -15.02 1.24
N ASN A 79 -20.51 -14.36 0.79
CA ASN A 79 -21.78 -14.34 1.49
C ASN A 79 -22.17 -15.81 1.71
N LYS A 80 -22.19 -16.23 2.97
CA LYS A 80 -22.85 -17.47 3.37
C LYS A 80 -24.33 -17.12 3.42
N ALA A 81 -25.04 -17.39 2.34
CA ALA A 81 -26.49 -17.52 2.33
C ALA A 81 -26.80 -18.99 2.11
#